data_AF-A0A941UMX0-F1
#
_entry.id   AF-A0A941UMX0-F1
#
_cell.length_a   1.000
_cell.length_b   1.000
_cell.length_c   1.000
_cell.angle_alpha   90.00
_cell.angle_beta   90.00
_cell.angle_gamma   90.00
#
_symmetry.space_group_name_H-M   'P 1'
#
loop_
_entity.id
_entity.type
_entity.pdbx_description
1 polymer ?
#
loop_
_entity_poly.entity_id
_entity_poly.type
_entity_poly.pdbx_seq_one_letter_code
_entity_poly.pdbx_strand_id
1 'polypeptide(L)' 'MNPLEHELAYPWPDVPALGTAAVLRPGLHWVRMRLPFALDHINLWLLDDEIDGVRGWTIVDCG' A
#
# COMPACT_ATOMS: atom_id res chain seq x y z
N MET A 1 -9.74 12.16 14.16
CA MET A 1 -9.02 13.00 13.19
C MET A 1 -7.85 13.63 13.90
N ASN A 2 -6.68 13.68 13.26
CA ASN A 2 -5.49 14.33 13.82
C ASN A 2 -5.52 15.84 13.50
N PRO A 3 -5.62 16.75 14.49
CA PRO A 3 -5.68 18.20 14.22
C PRO A 3 -4.36 18.77 13.69
N LEU A 4 -3.24 18.06 13.89
CA LEU A 4 -1.91 18.46 13.44
C LEU A 4 -1.48 17.73 12.16
N GLU A 5 -2.41 17.18 11.39
CA GLU A 5 -2.11 16.47 10.13
C GLU A 5 -1.35 17.35 9.13
N HIS A 6 -1.57 18.66 9.17
CA HIS A 6 -0.89 19.65 8.32
C HIS A 6 0.61 19.79 8.61
N GLU A 7 1.12 19.25 9.73
CA GLU A 7 2.55 19.21 10.05
C GLU A 7 3.29 18.07 9.31
N LEU A 8 2.55 17.16 8.68
CA LEU A 8 3.10 16.04 7.92
C LEU A 8 3.22 16.40 6.43
N ALA A 9 4.27 15.90 5.80
CA ALA A 9 4.41 15.92 4.35
C ALA A 9 3.98 14.58 3.77
N TYR A 10 3.01 14.59 2.86
CA TYR A 10 2.59 13.42 2.08
C TYR A 10 3.23 13.49 0.69
N PRO A 11 4.31 12.74 0.43
CA PRO A 11 5.06 12.86 -0.83
C PRO A 11 4.30 12.26 -2.03
N TRP A 12 3.21 11.52 -1.80
CA TRP A 12 2.32 11.02 -2.84
C TRP A 12 0.94 11.69 -2.71
N PRO A 13 0.45 12.35 -3.77
CA PRO A 13 -0.80 13.11 -3.71
C PRO A 13 -2.05 12.21 -3.80
N ASP A 14 -1.92 11.03 -4.43
CA ASP A 14 -3.04 10.14 -4.73
C ASP A 14 -2.86 8.76 -4.08
N VAL A 15 -3.99 8.08 -3.89
CA VAL A 15 -4.06 6.70 -3.39
C VAL A 15 -4.34 5.72 -4.53
N PRO A 16 -3.96 4.43 -4.41
CA PRO A 16 -4.29 3.42 -5.41
C PRO A 16 -5.81 3.27 -5.55
N ALA A 17 -6.28 3.09 -6.78
CA ALA A 17 -7.65 2.66 -7.01
C ALA A 17 -7.86 1.25 -6.45
N LEU A 18 -9.09 0.93 -6.05
CA LEU A 18 -9.42 -0.42 -5.53
C LEU A 18 -9.06 -1.49 -6.57
N GLY A 19 -8.38 -2.55 -6.11
CA GLY A 19 -7.91 -3.64 -6.97
C GLY A 19 -6.67 -3.32 -7.80
N THR A 20 -6.02 -2.17 -7.57
CA THR A 20 -4.77 -1.78 -8.24
C THR A 20 -3.62 -1.62 -7.26
N ALA A 21 -2.39 -1.76 -7.75
CA ALA A 21 -1.16 -1.47 -7.02
C ALA A 21 -0.50 -0.22 -7.60
N ALA A 22 -0.13 0.73 -6.76
CA ALA A 22 0.67 1.90 -7.16
C ALA A 22 2.15 1.68 -6.83
N VAL A 23 3.03 1.90 -7.79
CA VAL A 23 4.47 1.83 -7.58
C VAL A 23 4.92 3.08 -6.82
N LEU A 24 5.40 2.92 -5.58
CA LEU A 24 5.95 4.05 -4.82
C LEU A 24 7.41 4.32 -5.19
N ARG A 25 8.15 3.24 -5.39
CA ARG A 25 9.54 3.19 -5.86
C ARG A 25 9.81 1.81 -6.46
N PRO A 26 10.90 1.61 -7.23
CA PRO A 26 11.24 0.28 -7.74
C PRO A 26 11.24 -0.78 -6.63
N GLY A 27 10.52 -1.87 -6.85
CA GLY A 27 10.41 -2.97 -5.89
C GLY A 27 9.41 -2.80 -4.75
N LEU A 28 8.71 -1.67 -4.62
CA LEU A 28 7.73 -1.44 -3.55
C LEU A 28 6.43 -0.87 -4.10
N HIS A 29 5.35 -1.60 -3.86
CA HIS A 29 4.03 -1.30 -4.36
C HIS A 29 3.03 -1.20 -3.22
N TRP A 30 2.20 -0.17 -3.30
CA TRP A 30 1.13 0.10 -2.36
C TRP A 30 -0.20 -0.39 -2.93
N VAL A 31 -0.91 -1.21 -2.15
CA VAL A 31 -2.29 -1.63 -2.42
C VAL A 31 -3.19 -1.10 -1.30
N ARG A 32 -4.41 -0.70 -1.65
CA ARG A 32 -5.41 -0.26 -0.67
C ARG A 32 -6.69 -1.10 -0.82
N MET A 33 -7.12 -1.74 0.26
CA MET A 33 -8.33 -2.56 0.31
C MET A 33 -9.42 -1.92 1.17
N ARG A 34 -10.69 -2.14 0.80
CA ARG A 34 -11.85 -1.60 1.50
C ARG A 34 -12.25 -2.51 2.67
N LEU A 35 -12.62 -1.92 3.80
CA LEU A 35 -13.13 -2.62 4.99
C LEU A 35 -14.57 -2.18 5.30
N PRO A 36 -15.42 -3.06 5.86
CA PRO A 36 -16.82 -2.74 6.19
C PRO A 36 -16.97 -2.12 7.59
N PHE A 37 -16.08 -1.20 7.98
CA PHE A 37 -16.04 -0.57 9.31
C PHE A 37 -15.81 0.94 9.23
N ALA A 38 -15.80 1.63 10.38
CA ALA A 38 -15.52 3.07 10.45
C ALA A 38 -14.09 3.44 10.00
N LEU A 39 -13.11 2.56 10.26
CA LEU A 39 -11.85 2.54 9.53
C LEU A 39 -12.11 1.79 8.22
N ASP A 40 -12.32 2.53 7.15
CA ASP A 40 -12.91 2.02 5.89
C ASP A 40 -11.89 1.39 4.92
N HIS A 41 -10.62 1.38 5.29
CA HIS A 41 -9.55 0.81 4.47
C HIS A 41 -8.35 0.31 5.28
N ILE A 42 -7.58 -0.54 4.62
CA ILE A 42 -6.25 -0.98 5.05
C ILE A 42 -5.27 -0.87 3.86
N ASN A 43 -4.01 -0.59 4.17
CA ASN A 43 -2.92 -0.59 3.20
C ASN A 43 -2.18 -1.92 3.27
N LEU A 44 -1.93 -2.52 2.11
CA LEU A 44 -1.12 -3.73 1.93
C LEU A 44 0.09 -3.39 1.08
N TRP A 45 1.11 -4.25 1.12
CA TRP A 45 2.36 -4.03 0.40
C TRP A 45 2.72 -5.24 -0.46
N LEU A 46 3.13 -4.97 -1.70
CA LEU A 46 3.78 -5.95 -2.57
C LEU A 46 5.24 -5.53 -2.75
N LEU A 47 6.14 -6.49 -2.57
CA LEU A 47 7.57 -6.33 -2.74
C LEU A 47 8.01 -7.20 -3.91
N ASP A 48 8.70 -6.63 -4.91
CA ASP A 48 9.37 -7.44 -5.93
C ASP A 48 10.35 -8.37 -5.21
N ASP A 49 10.25 -9.68 -5.43
CA ASP A 49 11.07 -10.66 -4.73
C ASP A 49 11.50 -11.83 -5.62
N GLU A 50 12.53 -12.55 -5.21
CA GLU A 50 13.00 -13.78 -5.84
C GLU A 50 13.45 -14.77 -4.78
N ILE A 51 12.77 -15.92 -4.72
CA ILE A 51 13.08 -16.99 -3.76
C ILE A 51 13.44 -18.24 -4.57
N ASP A 52 14.60 -18.83 -4.28
CA ASP A 52 15.12 -20.03 -4.95
C ASP A 52 15.17 -19.91 -6.49
N GLY A 53 15.49 -18.71 -7.00
CA GLY A 53 15.56 -18.42 -8.43
C GLY A 53 14.20 -18.18 -9.10
N VAL A 54 13.11 -18.16 -8.34
CA VAL A 54 11.75 -17.92 -8.84
C VAL A 54 11.32 -16.50 -8.51
N ARG A 55 11.11 -15.69 -9.55
CA ARG A 55 10.61 -14.32 -9.41
C ARG A 55 9.14 -14.31 -8.98
N GLY A 56 8.82 -13.44 -8.05
CA GLY A 56 7.47 -13.29 -7.52
C GLY A 56 7.30 -12.04 -6.67
N TRP A 57 6.39 -12.15 -5.71
CA TRP A 57 6.01 -11.08 -4.81
C TRP A 57 6.05 -11.58 -3.38
N THR A 58 6.70 -10.83 -2.49
CA THR A 58 6.41 -10.93 -1.05
C THR A 58 5.26 -10.00 -0.72
N ILE A 59 4.23 -10.54 -0.07
CA ILE A 59 3.04 -9.81 0.36
C ILE A 59 3.14 -9.51 1.86
N VAL A 60 2.82 -8.28 2.25
CA VAL A 60 2.69 -7.88 3.66
C VAL A 60 1.24 -7.50 3.95
N ASP A 61 0.67 -8.14 4.98
CA ASP A 61 -0.75 -8.11 5.38
C ASP A 61 -1.74 -8.69 4.35
N CYS A 62 -3.01 -8.87 4.75
CA CYS A 62 -3.99 -9.67 3.97
C CYS A 62 -5.41 -9.10 3.83
N GLY A 63 -5.77 -8.03 4.57
CA GLY A 63 -7.14 -7.49 4.57
C GLY A 63 -8.04 -8.04 5.67
#